data_AF-G0EEH5-F1
#
_entry.id   AF-G0EEH5-F1
#
_cell.length_a   1.000
_cell.length_b   1.000
_cell.length_c   1.000
_cell.angle_alpha   90.00
_cell.angle_beta   90.00
_cell.angle_gamma   90.00
#
_symmetry.space_group_name_H-M   'P 1'
#
loop_
_entity.id
_entity.type
_entity.pdbx_description
1 polymer ?
#
loop_
_entity_poly.entity_id
_entity_poly.type
_entity_poly.pdbx_seq_one_letter_code
_entity_poly.pdbx_strand_id
1 'polypeptide(L)'
;MSRIEEFAGLLRKRGYQVESSDSVVIARHPSAPISLEVRLEKDTLYLRLKYSDIRDYIDDLREAESDESAKEFIEEVLDDLSEAANQLEVLARQKGIRVQSTVKRDVLDILEALEDILES
;
A
#
# COMPACT_ATOMS: atom_id res chain seq x y z
N MET A 1 -0.94 16.16 -19.04
CA MET A 1 -1.17 15.49 -17.75
C MET A 1 0.19 15.18 -17.16
N SER A 2 0.46 15.52 -15.90
CA SER A 2 1.75 15.19 -15.26
C SER A 2 1.84 13.67 -15.04
N ARG A 3 3.06 13.12 -15.05
CA ARG A 3 3.29 11.67 -14.80
C ARG A 3 2.71 11.25 -13.44
N ILE A 4 2.82 12.11 -12.44
CA ILE A 4 2.32 11.88 -11.08
C ILE A 4 0.79 11.82 -11.03
N GLU A 5 0.09 12.66 -11.81
CA GLU A 5 -1.37 12.67 -11.84
C GLU A 5 -1.94 11.43 -12.55
N GLU A 6 -1.19 10.85 -13.47
CA GLU A 6 -1.55 9.58 -14.10
C GLU A 6 -1.49 8.41 -13.10
N PHE A 7 -0.45 8.38 -12.24
CA PHE A 7 -0.35 7.43 -11.14
C PHE A 7 -1.49 7.63 -10.12
N ALA A 8 -1.79 8.87 -9.75
CA ALA A 8 -2.92 9.21 -8.88
C ALA A 8 -4.26 8.75 -9.49
N GLY A 9 -4.45 8.97 -10.80
CA GLY A 9 -5.65 8.55 -11.52
C GLY A 9 -5.87 7.04 -11.55
N LEU A 10 -4.80 6.24 -11.66
CA LEU A 10 -4.87 4.78 -11.55
C LEU A 10 -5.36 4.36 -10.17
N LEU A 11 -4.80 4.94 -9.10
CA LEU A 11 -5.16 4.62 -7.73
C LEU A 11 -6.60 5.04 -7.39
N ARG A 12 -7.04 6.23 -7.83
CA ARG A 12 -8.45 6.65 -7.65
C ARG A 12 -9.43 5.69 -8.31
N LYS A 13 -9.11 5.16 -9.50
CA LYS A 13 -9.96 4.18 -10.19
C LYS A 13 -10.10 2.85 -9.45
N ARG A 14 -9.12 2.48 -8.62
CA ARG A 14 -9.18 1.31 -7.74
C ARG A 14 -9.92 1.58 -6.43
N GLY A 15 -10.36 2.81 -6.17
CA GLY A 15 -11.14 3.16 -4.98
C GLY A 15 -10.32 3.70 -3.80
N TYR A 16 -9.00 3.90 -3.97
CA TYR A 16 -8.18 4.52 -2.94
C TYR A 16 -8.56 5.98 -2.70
N GLN A 17 -8.41 6.43 -1.45
CA GLN A 17 -8.44 7.86 -1.13
C GLN A 17 -7.06 8.46 -1.43
N VAL A 18 -6.99 9.30 -2.47
CA VAL A 18 -5.72 9.75 -3.04
C VAL A 18 -5.48 11.23 -2.79
N GLU A 19 -4.40 11.54 -2.08
CA GLU A 19 -3.80 12.87 -1.99
C GLU A 19 -2.62 12.94 -2.94
N SER A 20 -2.56 13.99 -3.77
CA SER A 20 -1.44 14.21 -4.69
C SER A 20 -0.85 15.61 -4.53
N SER A 21 0.47 15.68 -4.67
CA SER A 21 1.26 16.90 -4.81
C SER A 21 2.18 16.77 -6.03
N ASP A 22 3.04 17.75 -6.29
CA ASP A 22 3.88 17.81 -7.50
C ASP A 22 4.72 16.56 -7.78
N SER A 23 5.15 15.85 -6.73
CA SER A 23 6.02 14.67 -6.85
C SER A 23 5.60 13.48 -5.99
N VAL A 24 4.53 13.60 -5.18
CA VAL A 24 4.10 12.57 -4.24
C VAL A 24 2.63 12.28 -4.41
N VAL A 25 2.28 11.00 -4.34
CA VAL A 25 0.92 10.51 -4.19
C VAL A 25 0.86 9.63 -2.96
N ILE A 26 -0.11 9.90 -2.09
CA ILE A 26 -0.46 9.03 -0.97
C ILE A 26 -1.84 8.46 -1.28
N ALA A 27 -1.90 7.14 -1.47
CA ALA A 27 -3.13 6.41 -1.70
C ALA A 27 -3.47 5.59 -0.44
N ARG A 28 -4.46 6.05 0.33
CA ARG A 28 -4.92 5.36 1.53
C ARG A 28 -5.91 4.27 1.16
N HIS A 29 -5.70 3.07 1.69
CA HIS A 29 -6.66 1.98 1.56
C HIS A 29 -7.97 2.36 2.25
N PRO A 30 -9.15 2.11 1.65
CA PRO A 30 -10.43 2.57 2.20
C PRO A 30 -10.82 1.89 3.52
N SER A 31 -10.31 0.67 3.75
CA SER A 31 -10.74 -0.17 4.88
C SER A 31 -9.66 -0.40 5.94
N ALA A 32 -8.43 0.09 5.73
CA ALA A 32 -7.30 -0.21 6.60
C ALA A 32 -6.35 0.99 6.74
N PRO A 33 -5.62 1.14 7.86
CA PRO A 33 -4.68 2.23 8.10
C PRO A 33 -3.35 2.04 7.33
N ILE A 34 -3.40 1.45 6.14
CA ILE A 34 -2.26 1.21 5.27
C ILE A 34 -2.41 2.05 4.01
N SER A 35 -1.33 2.69 3.60
CA SER A 35 -1.29 3.57 2.43
C SER A 35 -0.13 3.19 1.52
N LEU A 36 -0.33 3.31 0.21
CA LEU A 36 0.75 3.25 -0.76
C LEU A 36 1.28 4.67 -1.00
N GLU A 37 2.55 4.91 -0.65
CA GLU A 37 3.27 6.13 -1.06
C GLU A 37 3.95 5.88 -2.41
N VAL A 38 3.66 6.79 -3.34
CA VAL A 38 4.28 6.86 -4.66
C VAL A 38 5.01 8.17 -4.75
N ARG A 39 6.33 8.15 -4.92
CA ARG A 39 7.15 9.36 -5.08
C ARG A 39 7.90 9.32 -6.39
N LEU A 40 7.76 10.36 -7.20
CA LEU A 40 8.48 10.51 -8.45
C LEU A 40 9.58 11.56 -8.30
N GLU A 41 10.84 11.12 -8.34
CA GLU A 41 11.99 12.01 -8.37
C GLU A 41 12.76 11.83 -9.67
N LYS A 42 12.81 12.88 -10.49
CA LYS A 42 13.40 12.84 -11.84
C LYS A 42 12.76 11.73 -12.68
N ASP A 43 13.50 10.65 -12.94
CA ASP A 43 13.06 9.48 -13.70
C ASP A 43 13.05 8.21 -12.85
N THR A 44 12.89 8.34 -11.53
CA THR A 44 12.74 7.20 -10.61
C THR A 44 11.43 7.31 -9.83
N LEU A 45 10.64 6.25 -9.89
CA LEU A 45 9.43 6.03 -9.10
C LEU A 45 9.80 5.21 -7.86
N TYR A 46 9.56 5.77 -6.68
CA TYR A 46 9.68 5.09 -5.41
C TYR A 46 8.31 4.65 -4.95
N LEU A 47 8.20 3.38 -4.56
CA LEU A 47 6.98 2.76 -4.03
C LEU A 47 7.27 2.16 -2.66
N ARG A 48 6.43 2.47 -1.68
CA ARG A 48 6.52 1.90 -0.33
C ARG A 48 5.15 1.88 0.33
N LEU A 49 4.95 0.96 1.26
CA LEU A 49 3.80 1.04 2.15
C LEU A 49 4.10 2.00 3.30
N LYS A 50 3.05 2.65 3.80
CA LYS A 50 3.04 3.40 5.03
C LYS A 50 1.88 2.92 5.86
N TYR A 51 2.15 2.69 7.13
CA TYR A 51 1.16 2.36 8.13
C TYR A 51 1.51 3.10 9.41
N SER A 52 0.49 3.49 10.15
CA SER A 52 0.58 4.03 11.50
C SER A 52 -0.23 3.12 12.40
N ASP A 53 0.34 2.73 13.53
CA ASP A 53 -0.38 1.98 14.58
C ASP A 53 -0.99 0.66 14.07
N ILE A 54 -0.25 -0.06 13.21
CA ILE A 54 -0.73 -1.31 12.59
C ILE A 54 -1.01 -2.40 13.63
N ARG A 55 -0.24 -2.41 14.73
CA ARG A 55 -0.42 -3.38 15.82
C ARG A 55 -1.76 -3.16 16.52
N ASP A 56 -2.02 -1.93 16.95
CA ASP A 56 -3.28 -1.53 17.59
C ASP A 56 -4.48 -1.86 16.69
N TYR A 57 -4.36 -1.62 15.38
CA TYR A 57 -5.41 -1.98 14.42
C TYR A 57 -5.65 -3.49 14.30
N ILE A 58 -4.58 -4.30 14.30
CA ILE A 58 -4.70 -5.77 14.27
C ILE A 58 -5.33 -6.28 15.58
N ASP A 59 -4.94 -5.73 16.72
CA ASP A 59 -5.55 -6.05 18.02
C ASP A 59 -7.04 -5.69 18.05
N ASP A 60 -7.42 -4.50 17.58
CA ASP A 60 -8.83 -4.07 17.50
C ASP A 60 -9.65 -4.99 16.58
N LEU A 61 -9.09 -5.40 15.43
CA LEU A 61 -9.72 -6.36 14.51
C LEU A 61 -9.91 -7.73 15.17
N ARG A 62 -8.89 -8.21 15.88
CA ARG A 62 -8.94 -9.47 16.63
C ARG A 62 -10.02 -9.45 17.69
N GLU A 63 -10.14 -8.37 18.46
CA GLU A 63 -11.16 -8.23 19.50
C GLU A 63 -12.58 -8.12 18.92
N ALA A 64 -12.74 -7.48 17.76
CA ALA A 64 -14.02 -7.32 17.10
C ALA A 64 -14.51 -8.59 16.40
N GLU A 65 -13.59 -9.40 15.87
CA GLU A 65 -13.89 -10.60 15.10
C GLU A 65 -13.16 -11.84 15.65
N SER A 66 -12.59 -12.68 14.78
CA SER A 66 -11.78 -13.84 15.13
C SER A 66 -10.38 -13.68 14.54
N ASP A 67 -9.38 -14.34 15.14
CA ASP A 67 -8.00 -14.36 14.64
C ASP A 67 -7.92 -14.71 13.14
N GLU A 68 -8.71 -15.70 12.70
CA GLU A 68 -8.77 -16.14 11.30
C GLU A 68 -9.33 -15.04 10.39
N SER A 69 -10.43 -14.39 10.81
CA SER A 69 -11.05 -13.30 10.05
C SER A 69 -10.14 -12.06 9.99
N ALA A 70 -9.49 -11.70 11.09
CA ALA A 70 -8.53 -10.61 11.14
C ALA A 70 -7.34 -10.88 10.21
N LYS A 71 -6.83 -12.11 10.20
CA LYS A 71 -5.75 -12.55 9.31
C LYS A 71 -6.15 -12.44 7.84
N GLU A 72 -7.26 -13.08 7.46
CA GLU A 72 -7.77 -13.07 6.08
C GLU A 72 -7.96 -11.63 5.58
N PHE A 73 -8.56 -10.77 6.41
CA PHE A 73 -8.76 -9.36 6.06
C PHE A 73 -7.44 -8.62 5.80
N ILE A 74 -6.45 -8.75 6.67
CA ILE A 74 -5.15 -8.09 6.48
C ILE A 74 -4.44 -8.61 5.24
N GLU A 75 -4.47 -9.92 5.00
CA GLU A 75 -3.89 -10.54 3.80
C GLU A 75 -4.55 -9.98 2.52
N GLU A 76 -5.89 -9.87 2.48
CA GLU A 76 -6.61 -9.26 1.36
C GLU A 76 -6.21 -7.81 1.10
N VAL A 77 -6.05 -7.01 2.16
CA VAL A 77 -5.61 -5.61 2.06
C VAL A 77 -4.19 -5.52 1.48
N LEU A 78 -3.28 -6.36 1.94
CA LEU A 78 -1.89 -6.37 1.48
C LEU A 78 -1.77 -6.85 0.03
N ASP A 79 -2.62 -7.79 -0.39
CA ASP A 79 -2.72 -8.27 -1.77
C ASP A 79 -3.22 -7.16 -2.70
N ASP A 80 -4.27 -6.43 -2.34
CA ASP A 80 -4.76 -5.31 -3.16
C ASP A 80 -3.70 -4.20 -3.31
N LEU A 81 -3.03 -3.82 -2.21
CA LEU A 81 -1.93 -2.85 -2.24
C LEU A 81 -0.75 -3.33 -3.10
N SER A 82 -0.43 -4.62 -3.03
CA SER A 82 0.62 -5.23 -3.85
C SER A 82 0.25 -5.23 -5.32
N GLU A 83 -1.01 -5.51 -5.66
CA GLU A 83 -1.51 -5.44 -7.02
C GLU A 83 -1.46 -4.00 -7.56
N ALA A 84 -1.91 -3.02 -6.78
CA ALA A 84 -1.85 -1.60 -7.12
C ALA A 84 -0.40 -1.15 -7.35
N ALA A 85 0.53 -1.55 -6.49
CA ALA A 85 1.95 -1.28 -6.66
C ALA A 85 2.49 -1.89 -7.96
N ASN A 86 2.19 -3.17 -8.24
CA ASN A 86 2.61 -3.85 -9.47
C ASN A 86 2.09 -3.14 -10.73
N GLN A 87 0.84 -2.68 -10.73
CA GLN A 87 0.28 -1.92 -11.85
C GLN A 87 1.01 -0.59 -12.07
N LEU A 88 1.38 0.11 -11.00
CA LEU A 88 2.21 1.31 -11.08
C LEU A 88 3.62 1.01 -11.59
N GLU A 89 4.23 -0.11 -11.19
CA GLU A 89 5.53 -0.53 -11.71
C GLU A 89 5.47 -0.76 -13.22
N VAL A 90 4.44 -1.47 -13.70
CA VAL A 90 4.23 -1.74 -15.12
C VAL A 90 4.06 -0.43 -15.89
N LEU A 91 3.20 0.47 -15.39
CA LEU A 91 2.95 1.77 -16.02
C LEU A 91 4.23 2.64 -16.05
N ALA A 92 5.02 2.64 -14.99
CA ALA A 92 6.29 3.36 -14.91
C ALA A 92 7.31 2.82 -15.91
N ARG A 93 7.48 1.49 -15.98
CA ARG A 93 8.40 0.83 -16.91
C ARG A 93 8.03 1.09 -18.37
N GLN A 94 6.73 1.08 -18.71
CA GLN A 94 6.24 1.44 -20.05
C GLN A 94 6.62 2.87 -20.47
N LYS A 95 6.84 3.76 -19.50
CA LYS A 95 7.23 5.17 -19.71
C LYS A 95 8.74 5.41 -19.59
N GLY A 96 9.54 4.35 -19.46
CA GLY A 96 11.00 4.45 -19.28
C GLY A 96 11.41 5.00 -17.92
N ILE A 97 10.53 4.95 -16.92
CA ILE A 97 10.81 5.39 -15.53
C ILE A 97 11.38 4.20 -14.76
N ARG A 98 12.49 4.42 -14.05
CA ARG A 98 13.08 3.40 -13.16
C ARG A 98 12.19 3.22 -11.94
N VAL A 99 12.11 2.00 -11.40
CA VAL A 99 11.29 1.71 -10.23
C VAL A 99 12.18 1.24 -9.09
N GLN A 100 12.00 1.82 -7.91
CA GLN A 100 12.51 1.31 -6.65
C GLN A 100 11.34 1.06 -5.70
N SER A 101 11.12 -0.21 -5.37
CA SER A 101 9.95 -0.64 -4.59
C SER A 101 10.42 -1.35 -3.34
N THR A 102 9.94 -0.90 -2.18
CA THR A 102 10.08 -1.61 -0.90
C THR A 102 8.82 -2.37 -0.53
N VAL A 103 7.75 -2.30 -1.34
CA VAL A 103 6.42 -2.85 -1.03
C VAL A 103 6.49 -4.31 -0.59
N LYS A 104 7.26 -5.16 -1.28
CA LYS A 104 7.41 -6.58 -0.88
C LYS A 104 8.00 -6.75 0.52
N ARG A 105 9.00 -5.92 0.88
CA ARG A 105 9.56 -5.95 2.23
C ARG A 105 8.55 -5.43 3.23
N ASP A 106 7.90 -4.31 2.92
CA ASP A 106 6.93 -3.69 3.81
C ASP A 106 5.71 -4.62 4.07
N VAL A 107 5.31 -5.45 3.09
CA VAL A 107 4.29 -6.51 3.24
C VAL A 107 4.76 -7.59 4.22
N LEU A 108 6.00 -8.09 4.07
CA LEU A 108 6.56 -9.09 4.99
C LEU A 108 6.63 -8.56 6.41
N ASP A 109 7.06 -7.30 6.59
CA ASP A 109 7.12 -6.65 7.89
C ASP A 109 5.74 -6.58 8.57
N ILE A 110 4.66 -6.39 7.80
CA ILE A 110 3.28 -6.36 8.34
C ILE A 110 2.77 -7.77 8.66
N LEU A 111 3.05 -8.76 7.80
CA LEU A 111 2.68 -10.15 8.04
C LEU A 111 3.37 -10.73 9.27
N GLU A 112 4.66 -10.42 9.47
CA GLU A 112 5.39 -10.80 10.69
C GLU A 112 4.75 -10.18 11.94
N ALA A 113 4.38 -8.89 11.88
CA ALA A 113 3.68 -8.24 12.99
C ALA A 113 2.30 -8.85 13.27
N LEU A 114 1.59 -9.30 12.24
CA LEU A 114 0.32 -10.01 12.35
C LEU A 114 0.48 -11.37 13.03
N GLU A 115 1.45 -12.18 12.58
CA GLU A 115 1.75 -13.49 13.18
C GLU A 115 2.13 -13.35 14.66
N ASP A 116 3.01 -12.39 14.99
CA ASP A 116 3.40 -12.10 16.38
C ASP A 116 2.20 -11.83 17.29
N ILE A 117 1.20 -11.08 16.81
CA ILE A 117 0.02 -10.69 17.60
C ILE A 117 -0.96 -11.85 17.76
N LEU A 118 -1.19 -12.63 16.70
CA LEU A 118 -2.12 -13.75 16.74
C LEU A 118 -1.58 -14.95 17.54
N GLU A 119 -0.26 -15.09 17.66
CA GLU A 119 0.37 -16.13 18.49
C GLU A 119 0.54 -15.74 19.97
N SER A 120 0.25 -14.48 20.33
CA SER A 120 0.39 -13.92 21.69
C SER A 120 -0.90 -14.02 22.51
#